data_AF-A0A483CXV3-F1
#
_entry.id   AF-A0A483CXV3-F1
#
_cell.length_a   1.000
_cell.length_b   1.000
_cell.length_c   1.000
_cell.angle_alpha   90.00
_cell.angle_beta   90.00
_cell.angle_gamma   90.00
#
_symmetry.space_group_name_H-M   'P 1'
#
loop_
_entity.id
_entity.type
_entity.pdbx_description
1 polymer ?
#
loop_
_entity_poly.entity_id
_entity_poly.type
_entity_poly.pdbx_seq_one_letter_code
_entity_poly.pdbx_strand_id
1 'polypeptide(L)' 'MMQKTYEELVAELREIVRKVEDDSTGLEESIALFRKGEELIRECERLLNDAELKITEIAGENRT' A
#
# COMPACT_ATOMS: atom_id res chain seq x y z
N MET A 1 11.32 -13.66 4.14
CA MET A 1 10.81 -12.98 2.93
C MET A 1 11.09 -11.50 3.10
N MET A 2 11.57 -10.80 2.06
CA MET A 2 11.76 -9.35 2.17
C MET A 2 10.39 -8.65 2.14
N GLN A 3 10.16 -7.82 3.14
CA GLN A 3 8.98 -6.96 3.20
C GLN A 3 9.20 -5.76 2.28
N LYS A 4 8.21 -5.43 1.45
CA LYS A 4 8.27 -4.26 0.56
C LYS A 4 8.21 -2.98 1.39
N THR A 5 8.91 -1.96 0.92
CA THR A 5 8.82 -0.59 1.45
C THR A 5 7.48 0.05 1.07
N TYR A 6 7.12 1.12 1.77
CA TYR A 6 5.91 1.89 1.46
C TYR A 6 5.95 2.44 0.03
N GLU A 7 7.11 2.96 -0.40
CA GLU A 7 7.33 3.51 -1.73
C GLU A 7 7.15 2.46 -2.83
N GLU A 8 7.64 1.24 -2.61
CA GLU A 8 7.47 0.13 -3.55
C GLU A 8 5.99 -0.28 -3.68
N LEU A 9 5.26 -0.36 -2.58
CA LEU A 9 3.83 -0.69 -2.59
C LEU A 9 3.02 0.39 -3.32
N VAL A 10 3.33 1.67 -3.08
CA VAL A 10 2.70 2.80 -3.79
C VAL A 10 3.04 2.78 -5.28
N ALA A 11 4.27 2.43 -5.66
CA ALA A 11 4.65 2.29 -7.06
C ALA A 11 3.84 1.16 -7.75
N GLU A 12 3.66 0.03 -7.08
CA GLU A 12 2.82 -1.05 -7.60
C GLU A 12 1.35 -0.67 -7.70
N LEU A 13 0.82 0.08 -6.72
CA LEU A 13 -0.55 0.56 -6.78
C LEU A 13 -0.77 1.51 -7.97
N ARG A 14 0.20 2.39 -8.26
CA ARG A 14 0.17 3.26 -9.45
C ARG A 14 0.15 2.46 -10.74
N GLU A 15 0.93 1.39 -10.83
CA GLU A 15 0.91 0.51 -12.00
C GLU A 15 -0.42 -0.23 -12.16
N ILE A 16 -1.06 -0.61 -11.05
CA ILE A 16 -2.41 -1.19 -11.09
C ILE A 16 -3.41 -0.18 -11.63
N VAL A 17 -3.41 1.05 -11.11
CA VAL A 17 -4.30 2.12 -11.60
C VAL A 17 -4.09 2.35 -13.09
N ARG A 18 -2.83 2.48 -13.54
CA ARG A 18 -2.50 2.66 -14.95
C ARG A 18 -3.04 1.54 -15.84
N LYS A 19 -3.05 0.29 -15.36
CA LYS A 19 -3.62 -0.84 -16.10
C LYS A 19 -5.14 -0.81 -16.11
N VAL A 20 -5.78 -0.50 -14.99
CA VAL A 20 -7.25 -0.40 -14.92
C VAL A 20 -7.78 0.72 -15.84
N GLU A 21 -7.02 1.78 -16.03
CA GLU A 21 -7.36 2.89 -16.95
C GLU A 21 -7.07 2.58 -18.43
N ASP A 22 -6.43 1.46 -18.74
CA ASP A 22 -6.16 1.04 -20.12
C ASP A 22 -7.41 0.39 -20.73
N ASP A 23 -7.89 0.93 -21.85
CA ASP A 23 -9.09 0.45 -22.57
C ASP A 23 -8.97 -1.00 -23.07
N SER A 24 -7.76 -1.57 -23.08
CA SER A 24 -7.51 -2.98 -23.44
C SER A 24 -7.67 -3.95 -22.26
N THR A 25 -7.84 -3.46 -21.04
CA THR A 25 -7.98 -4.31 -19.85
C THR A 25 -9.36 -4.94 -19.80
N GLY A 26 -9.41 -6.25 -19.94
CA GLY A 26 -10.64 -7.03 -19.85
C GLY A 26 -11.29 -6.98 -18.47
N LEU A 27 -12.56 -7.40 -18.39
CA LEU A 27 -13.35 -7.40 -17.14
C LEU A 27 -12.71 -8.27 -16.05
N GLU A 28 -12.32 -9.50 -16.39
CA GLU A 28 -11.71 -10.44 -15.44
C GLU A 28 -10.36 -9.92 -14.93
N GLU A 29 -9.56 -9.29 -15.80
CA GLU A 29 -8.30 -8.68 -15.41
C GLU A 29 -8.52 -7.45 -14.53
N SER A 30 -9.51 -6.62 -14.84
CA SER A 30 -9.93 -5.49 -14.00
C SER A 30 -10.31 -5.93 -12.58
N ILE A 31 -11.07 -7.03 -12.44
CA ILE A 31 -11.43 -7.59 -11.14
C ILE A 31 -10.19 -8.09 -10.39
N ALA A 32 -9.28 -8.77 -11.07
CA ALA A 32 -8.04 -9.26 -10.46
C ALA A 32 -7.13 -8.10 -9.99
N LEU A 33 -6.99 -7.07 -10.82
CA LEU A 33 -6.23 -5.85 -10.52
C LEU A 33 -6.84 -5.11 -9.33
N PHE A 34 -8.16 -5.00 -9.26
CA PHE A 34 -8.85 -4.39 -8.12
C PHE A 34 -8.54 -5.12 -6.81
N ARG A 35 -8.70 -6.46 -6.78
CA ARG A 35 -8.37 -7.26 -5.58
C ARG A 35 -6.92 -7.10 -5.15
N LYS A 36 -5.99 -7.09 -6.11
CA LYS A 36 -4.57 -6.84 -5.82
C LYS A 36 -4.36 -5.43 -5.26
N GLY A 37 -5.06 -4.43 -5.79
CA GLY A 37 -5.03 -3.06 -5.27
C GLY A 37 -5.48 -2.99 -3.80
N GLU A 38 -6.58 -3.66 -3.44
CA GLU A 38 -7.03 -3.75 -2.05
C GLU A 38 -6.00 -4.39 -1.12
N GLU A 39 -5.33 -5.46 -1.57
CA GLU A 39 -4.27 -6.12 -0.80
C GLU A 39 -3.08 -5.18 -0.56
N LEU A 40 -2.65 -4.42 -1.58
CA LEU A 40 -1.57 -3.44 -1.45
C LEU A 40 -1.95 -2.29 -0.52
N ILE A 41 -3.18 -1.79 -0.60
CA ILE A 41 -3.67 -0.71 0.27
C ILE A 41 -3.63 -1.15 1.74
N ARG A 42 -4.08 -2.36 2.05
CA ARG A 42 -4.02 -2.89 3.43
C ARG A 42 -2.59 -2.97 3.96
N GLU A 43 -1.63 -3.35 3.12
CA GLU A 43 -0.24 -3.39 3.53
C GLU A 43 0.35 -1.99 3.72
N CYS A 44 -0.01 -1.03 2.88
CA CYS A 44 0.34 0.39 3.07
C CYS A 44 -0.21 0.92 4.40
N GLU A 45 -1.48 0.68 4.70
CA GLU A 45 -2.11 1.07 5.98
C GLU A 45 -1.39 0.47 7.17
N ARG A 46 -1.01 -0.82 7.08
CA ARG A 46 -0.25 -1.50 8.13
C ARG A 46 1.10 -0.81 8.39
N LEU A 47 1.86 -0.50 7.33
CA LEU A 47 3.15 0.20 7.46
C LEU A 47 3.00 1.61 8.06
N LEU A 48 1.96 2.34 7.66
CA LEU A 48 1.68 3.67 8.20
C LEU A 48 1.32 3.61 9.69
N ASN A 49 0.47 2.66 10.09
CA ASN A 49 0.11 2.45 11.49
C ASN A 49 1.33 2.09 12.35
N ASP A 50 2.20 1.20 11.86
CA ASP A 50 3.44 0.84 12.54
C ASP A 50 4.37 2.05 12.71
N ALA A 51 4.47 2.90 11.68
CA ALA A 51 5.26 4.11 11.73
C ALA A 51 4.69 5.14 12.71
N GLU A 52 3.36 5.33 12.72
CA GLU A 52 2.67 6.23 13.65
C GLU A 52 2.85 5.79 15.11
N LEU A 53 2.73 4.49 15.39
CA LEU A 53 2.97 3.92 16.72
C LEU A 53 4.39 4.24 17.19
N LYS A 54 5.39 4.01 16.34
CA LYS A 54 6.80 4.26 16.66
C LYS A 54 7.08 5.75 16.91
N ILE A 55 6.47 6.64 16.13
CA ILE A 55 6.57 8.09 16.36
C ILE A 55 5.94 8.46 17.71
N THR A 56 4.79 7.87 18.04
CA THR A 56 4.07 8.11 19.28
C THR A 56 4.86 7.66 20.51
N GLU A 57 5.52 6.50 20.44
CA GLU A 57 6.43 5.99 21.48
C GLU A 57 7.57 6.98 21.74
N ILE A 58 8.29 7.40 20.69
CA ILE A 58 9.40 8.36 20.79
C ILE A 58 8.94 9.72 21.34
N ALA A 59 7.75 10.18 20.94
CA ALA A 59 7.19 11.44 21.42
C ALA A 59 6.74 11.35 22.90
N GLY A 60 6.30 10.18 23.35
CA GLY A 60 5.94 9.89 24.73
C GLY A 60 7.16 9.79 25.65
N GLU A 61 8.22 9.14 25.21
CA GLU A 61 9.49 9.00 25.95
C GLU A 61 10.20 10.34 26.19
N ASN A 62 10.09 11.30 25.27
CA ASN A 62 10.68 12.64 25.42
C ASN A 62 9.96 13.54 26.46
N ARG A 63 8.87 13.10 27.07
CA ARG A 63 8.09 13.87 28.05
C ARG A 63 8.32 13.46 29.51
N THR A 64 9.21 12.50 29.77
CA THR A 64 9.64 12.05 31.11
C THR A 64 11.12 12.33 31.33
#